data_AF-A0AAD5XB86-F1
#
_entry.id   AF-A0AAD5XB86-F1
#
_cell.length_a   1.000
_cell.length_b   1.000
_cell.length_c   1.000
_cell.angle_alpha   90.00
_cell.angle_beta   90.00
_cell.angle_gamma   90.00
#
_symmetry.space_group_name_H-M   'P 1'
#
loop_
_entity.id
_entity.type
_entity.pdbx_description
1 polymer ?
#
loop_
_entity_poly.entity_id
_entity_poly.type
_entity_poly.pdbx_seq_one_letter_code
_entity_poly.pdbx_strand_id
1 'polypeptide(L)'
;MGIPGLSSLLRDVTGGAATVKFASGAGGSGGGASGGPGGALAAPAVKSAWGSTSVSPAAVSPPPAAPVASASASASASGGPGGLVVDGNALVHYATAALHREGRAAGAADVAAAALGVATRLALVFAPVAVVFDGPLAPWKAAQRTQRERDKLARLRGSKHAPAPQDVLAPLALLAAVQLLARRAAAAGLDVHVADGEADLVLARLARLHNAFIAGADSDFFIHRSRGYIPLDTLVFSPNNNSNNGTDSSTTVTAKVWSRDRVASIVGLNQAFLPLLAAIAGCDYCLHDRWKKVRVIGSIGKGGSDRIKSLITFLKAYRTLDLAIEALVAKTGGKNGPDAASFLAEIRAIIDIFTGPSSTSAALAQVITDTYPPLPPSPLFPFDSVIATGFKSHKL
;
A
#
# COMPACT_ATOMS: atom_id res chain seq x y z
N MET A 1 -1.83 -0.06 10.24
CA MET A 1 -2.68 0.85 11.03
C MET A 1 -3.08 1.94 10.07
N GLY A 2 -4.35 2.32 10.02
CA GLY A 2 -4.73 3.37 9.08
C GLY A 2 -5.68 4.39 9.66
N ILE A 3 -6.03 5.38 8.85
CA ILE A 3 -6.90 6.51 9.21
C ILE A 3 -8.14 6.05 9.99
N PRO A 4 -8.23 6.38 11.30
CA PRO A 4 -9.31 5.91 12.15
C PRO A 4 -10.70 6.29 11.62
N GLY A 5 -11.57 5.29 11.46
CA GLY A 5 -12.95 5.50 11.02
C GLY A 5 -13.14 5.66 9.50
N LEU A 6 -12.09 5.84 8.70
CA LEU A 6 -12.22 5.96 7.24
C LEU A 6 -12.72 4.67 6.62
N SER A 7 -12.15 3.52 6.99
CA SER A 7 -12.62 2.22 6.51
C SER A 7 -14.08 1.94 6.88
N SER A 8 -14.51 2.34 8.08
CA SER A 8 -15.92 2.21 8.49
C SER A 8 -16.81 3.08 7.61
N LEU A 9 -16.45 4.35 7.46
CA LEU A 9 -17.19 5.29 6.62
C LEU A 9 -17.32 4.79 5.17
N LEU A 10 -16.25 4.25 4.60
CA LEU A 10 -16.25 3.72 3.23
C LEU A 10 -17.02 2.40 3.10
N ARG A 11 -17.09 1.57 4.15
CA ARG A 11 -17.89 0.33 4.17
C ARG A 11 -19.39 0.62 4.27
N ASP A 12 -19.77 1.63 5.05
CA ASP A 12 -21.17 2.02 5.28
C ASP A 12 -21.82 2.58 4.00
N VAL A 13 -21.02 3.12 3.08
CA VAL A 13 -21.48 3.52 1.75
C VAL A 13 -21.54 2.27 0.86
N THR A 14 -22.67 1.56 0.94
CA THR A 14 -22.98 0.40 0.10
C THR A 14 -22.90 0.79 -1.38
N GLY A 15 -21.86 0.30 -2.08
CA GLY A 15 -21.57 0.62 -3.49
C GLY A 15 -20.33 1.49 -3.72
N GLY A 16 -19.52 1.76 -2.70
CA GLY A 16 -18.33 2.59 -2.82
C GLY A 16 -17.24 2.02 -3.75
N ALA A 17 -16.94 0.72 -3.67
CA ALA A 17 -15.90 0.10 -4.48
C ALA A 17 -16.42 -0.40 -5.84
N ALA A 18 -15.62 -0.27 -6.89
CA ALA A 18 -15.87 -1.02 -8.13
C ALA A 18 -15.46 -2.48 -7.93
N THR A 19 -16.35 -3.42 -8.23
CA THR A 19 -15.96 -4.83 -8.33
C THR A 19 -15.36 -5.04 -9.71
N VAL A 20 -14.06 -5.35 -9.75
CA VAL A 20 -13.31 -5.54 -10.99
C VAL A 20 -12.91 -7.00 -11.11
N LYS A 21 -13.19 -7.58 -12.28
CA LYS A 21 -12.72 -8.90 -12.67
C LYS A 21 -11.46 -8.76 -13.50
N PHE A 22 -10.39 -9.36 -13.03
CA PHE A 22 -9.11 -9.45 -13.70
C PHE A 22 -8.94 -10.89 -14.21
N ALA A 23 -8.46 -11.04 -15.43
CA ALA A 23 -8.21 -12.34 -16.04
C ALA A 23 -6.74 -12.44 -16.42
N SER A 24 -6.18 -13.64 -16.26
CA SER A 24 -4.89 -13.98 -16.87
C SER A 24 -4.98 -13.71 -18.37
N GLY A 25 -4.06 -12.90 -18.90
CA GLY A 25 -3.97 -12.68 -20.33
C GLY A 25 -3.61 -14.00 -20.99
N ALA A 26 -4.47 -14.51 -21.89
CA ALA A 26 -4.04 -15.56 -22.80
C ALA A 26 -2.86 -14.98 -23.59
N GLY A 27 -1.65 -15.49 -23.34
CA GLY A 27 -0.48 -15.06 -24.08
C GLY A 27 -0.78 -15.24 -25.56
N GLY A 28 -1.03 -14.14 -26.27
CA GLY A 28 -1.14 -14.15 -27.72
C GLY A 28 0.23 -14.52 -28.24
N SER A 29 0.46 -15.81 -28.49
CA SER A 29 1.63 -16.27 -29.21
C SER A 29 1.50 -15.72 -30.63
N GLY A 30 2.19 -14.61 -30.91
CA GLY A 30 2.40 -14.16 -32.27
C GLY A 30 3.10 -15.28 -33.04
N GLY A 31 2.47 -15.73 -34.13
CA GLY A 31 2.99 -16.78 -34.98
C GLY A 31 4.35 -16.42 -35.60
N GLY A 32 5.24 -17.41 -35.64
CA GLY A 32 6.53 -17.35 -36.30
C GLY A 32 7.11 -18.76 -36.48
N ALA A 33 7.40 -19.12 -37.73
CA ALA A 33 7.59 -20.48 -38.24
C ALA A 33 8.87 -21.25 -37.80
N SER A 34 8.71 -22.58 -37.76
CA SER A 34 9.61 -23.68 -38.19
C SER A 34 11.10 -23.74 -37.80
N GLY A 35 11.46 -24.84 -37.11
CA GLY A 35 12.47 -25.79 -37.58
C GLY A 35 13.82 -25.86 -36.85
N GLY A 36 14.09 -26.96 -36.12
CA GLY A 36 15.45 -27.43 -35.78
C GLY A 36 15.57 -28.12 -34.41
N PRO A 37 16.12 -29.36 -34.31
CA PRO A 37 16.20 -30.10 -33.05
C PRO A 37 17.58 -30.01 -32.37
N GLY A 38 17.57 -30.07 -31.04
CA GLY A 38 18.68 -30.59 -30.22
C GLY A 38 19.50 -29.56 -29.46
N GLY A 39 19.31 -29.49 -28.14
CA GLY A 39 20.20 -28.76 -27.23
C GLY A 39 19.65 -28.67 -25.81
N ALA A 40 20.47 -29.03 -24.82
CA ALA A 40 20.12 -29.23 -23.42
C ALA A 40 19.50 -28.00 -22.70
N LEU A 41 18.58 -28.28 -21.77
CA LEU A 41 17.87 -27.30 -20.93
C LEU A 41 18.83 -26.60 -19.95
N ALA A 42 19.26 -25.39 -20.29
CA ALA A 42 19.70 -24.39 -19.33
C ALA A 42 18.50 -23.51 -18.94
N ALA A 43 18.29 -23.30 -17.65
CA ALA A 43 17.26 -22.38 -17.17
C ALA A 43 17.58 -20.94 -17.65
N PRO A 44 16.62 -20.21 -18.26
CA PRO A 44 16.86 -18.86 -18.71
C PRO A 44 17.00 -17.92 -17.51
N ALA A 45 18.04 -17.09 -17.51
CA ALA A 45 18.18 -15.98 -16.58
C ALA A 45 17.08 -14.95 -16.87
N VAL A 46 16.00 -14.96 -16.08
CA VAL A 46 14.96 -13.93 -16.11
C VAL A 46 15.53 -12.69 -15.42
N LYS A 47 15.86 -11.65 -16.19
CA LYS A 47 16.16 -10.31 -15.65
C LYS A 47 14.93 -9.82 -14.87
N SER A 48 15.14 -9.19 -13.70
CA SER A 48 14.03 -8.62 -12.94
C SER A 48 13.18 -7.71 -13.84
N ALA A 49 11.86 -7.84 -13.75
CA ALA A 49 10.93 -7.10 -14.62
C ALA A 49 10.95 -5.58 -14.32
N TRP A 50 11.60 -5.18 -13.22
CA TRP A 50 11.78 -3.80 -12.78
C TRP A 50 13.22 -3.37 -13.12
N GLY A 51 13.52 -3.28 -14.41
CA GLY A 51 14.85 -2.86 -14.88
C GLY A 51 15.22 -1.44 -14.41
N SER A 52 16.47 -1.25 -14.00
CA SER A 52 17.01 0.07 -13.63
C SER A 52 17.18 0.95 -14.87
N THR A 53 16.41 2.02 -14.96
CA THR A 53 16.63 3.07 -15.98
C THR A 53 17.37 4.23 -15.32
N SER A 54 18.67 4.39 -15.61
CA SER A 54 19.39 5.62 -15.27
C SER A 54 19.09 6.67 -16.34
N VAL A 55 18.42 7.75 -15.95
CA VAL A 55 18.19 8.92 -16.82
C VAL A 55 19.04 10.06 -16.28
N SER A 56 20.03 10.49 -17.07
CA SER A 56 20.78 11.72 -16.83
C SER A 56 19.89 12.94 -17.09
N PRO A 57 19.94 14.00 -16.27
CA PRO A 57 19.09 15.17 -16.46
C PRO A 57 19.70 16.08 -17.53
N ALA A 58 19.12 16.09 -18.73
CA ALA A 58 19.26 17.20 -19.66
C ALA A 58 18.14 18.22 -19.39
N ALA A 59 18.52 19.49 -19.21
CA ALA A 59 17.58 20.58 -18.97
C ALA A 59 16.68 20.80 -20.20
N VAL A 60 15.37 20.63 -20.02
CA VAL A 60 14.35 21.00 -21.01
C VAL A 60 13.45 22.06 -20.39
N SER A 61 13.38 23.22 -21.04
CA SER A 61 12.53 24.34 -20.64
C SER A 61 11.04 23.97 -20.73
N PRO A 62 10.19 24.46 -19.81
CA PRO A 62 8.77 24.12 -19.81
C PRO A 62 8.00 24.87 -20.92
N PRO A 63 7.08 24.19 -21.64
CA PRO A 63 6.15 24.86 -22.55
C PRO A 63 4.99 25.53 -21.78
N PRO A 64 4.31 26.52 -22.39
CA PRO A 64 3.25 27.29 -21.73
C PRO A 64 1.99 26.46 -21.47
N ALA A 65 1.32 26.77 -20.36
CA ALA A 65 0.14 26.08 -19.86
C ALA A 65 -1.08 26.26 -20.78
N ALA A 66 -1.64 25.15 -21.25
CA ALA A 66 -2.95 25.08 -21.92
C ALA A 66 -4.04 24.61 -20.94
N PRO A 67 -5.31 24.99 -21.15
CA PRO A 67 -6.38 24.84 -20.16
C PRO A 67 -6.87 23.41 -19.98
N VAL A 68 -7.33 23.11 -18.77
CA VAL A 68 -7.75 21.80 -18.27
C VAL A 68 -9.10 21.41 -18.89
N ALA A 69 -9.08 20.49 -19.86
CA ALA A 69 -10.28 19.80 -20.35
C ALA A 69 -10.52 18.52 -19.53
N SER A 70 -11.76 18.33 -19.10
CA SER A 70 -12.26 17.14 -18.41
C SER A 70 -12.20 15.92 -19.32
N ALA A 71 -11.21 15.04 -19.09
CA ALA A 71 -11.10 13.78 -19.81
C ALA A 71 -12.02 12.71 -19.20
N SER A 72 -13.00 12.26 -19.98
CA SER A 72 -13.72 11.01 -19.75
C SER A 72 -12.78 9.83 -20.04
N ALA A 73 -12.58 8.97 -19.04
CA ALA A 73 -11.76 7.77 -19.19
C ALA A 73 -12.49 6.74 -20.07
N SER A 74 -12.13 6.68 -21.35
CA SER A 74 -12.36 5.50 -22.19
C SER A 74 -11.16 4.57 -22.03
N ALA A 75 -11.39 3.40 -21.44
CA ALA A 75 -10.37 2.37 -21.26
C ALA A 75 -10.15 1.65 -22.60
N SER A 76 -9.06 1.94 -23.29
CA SER A 76 -8.63 1.17 -24.46
C SER A 76 -8.01 -0.15 -24.00
N ALA A 77 -8.63 -1.26 -24.41
CA ALA A 77 -8.24 -2.62 -24.13
C ALA A 77 -7.08 -3.07 -25.04
N SER A 78 -5.88 -3.25 -24.47
CA SER A 78 -4.82 -4.13 -25.01
C SER A 78 -3.62 -4.29 -24.07
N GLY A 79 -3.50 -3.50 -23.00
CA GLY A 79 -2.55 -3.75 -21.92
C GLY A 79 -3.15 -4.68 -20.87
N GLY A 80 -2.39 -5.66 -20.36
CA GLY A 80 -2.78 -6.43 -19.18
C GLY A 80 -3.16 -5.54 -17.99
N PRO A 81 -3.68 -6.10 -16.88
CA PRO A 81 -4.26 -5.31 -15.79
C PRO A 81 -3.27 -4.41 -15.05
N GLY A 82 -2.00 -4.40 -15.44
CA GLY A 82 -0.93 -3.60 -14.85
C GLY A 82 -0.21 -4.35 -13.73
N GLY A 83 0.79 -3.69 -13.16
CA GLY A 83 1.52 -4.23 -12.02
C GLY A 83 0.69 -4.23 -10.73
N LEU A 84 1.12 -5.04 -9.77
CA LEU A 84 0.57 -5.11 -8.42
C LEU A 84 1.71 -5.09 -7.40
N VAL A 85 1.57 -4.28 -6.37
CA VAL A 85 2.46 -4.28 -5.20
C VAL A 85 1.68 -4.73 -3.98
N VAL A 86 2.17 -5.74 -3.27
CA VAL A 86 1.46 -6.42 -2.19
C VAL A 86 2.18 -6.20 -0.87
N ASP A 87 1.46 -5.77 0.15
CA ASP A 87 1.91 -5.79 1.54
C ASP A 87 2.08 -7.25 1.99
N GLY A 88 3.34 -7.67 2.16
CA GLY A 88 3.73 -9.02 2.54
C GLY A 88 3.26 -9.40 3.95
N ASN A 89 3.21 -8.45 4.88
CA ASN A 89 2.73 -8.72 6.23
C ASN A 89 1.22 -8.98 6.21
N ALA A 90 0.46 -8.14 5.50
CA ALA A 90 -0.96 -8.34 5.31
C ALA A 90 -1.28 -9.62 4.52
N LEU A 91 -0.46 -9.98 3.53
CA LEU A 91 -0.59 -11.23 2.76
C LEU A 91 -0.47 -12.47 3.67
N VAL A 92 0.49 -12.47 4.60
CA VAL A 92 0.67 -13.57 5.56
C VAL A 92 -0.52 -13.68 6.51
N HIS A 93 -1.02 -12.56 7.03
CA HIS A 93 -2.25 -12.55 7.82
C HIS A 93 -3.47 -13.05 7.04
N TYR A 94 -3.62 -12.62 5.79
CA TYR A 94 -4.69 -13.10 4.90
C TYR A 94 -4.61 -14.62 4.70
N ALA A 95 -3.41 -15.16 4.48
CA ALA A 95 -3.18 -16.60 4.32
C ALA A 95 -3.53 -17.38 5.62
N THR A 96 -3.11 -16.88 6.79
CA THR A 96 -3.48 -17.47 8.09
C THR A 96 -4.99 -17.49 8.29
N ALA A 97 -5.67 -16.36 8.02
CA ALA A 97 -7.12 -16.29 8.15
C ALA A 97 -7.84 -17.24 7.17
N ALA A 98 -7.32 -17.42 5.96
CA ALA A 98 -7.87 -18.39 5.00
C ALA A 98 -7.75 -19.83 5.52
N LEU A 99 -6.59 -20.25 6.02
CA LEU A 99 -6.39 -21.59 6.59
C LEU A 99 -7.33 -21.86 7.78
N HIS A 100 -7.51 -20.88 8.67
CA HIS A 100 -8.43 -21.03 9.79
C HIS A 100 -9.89 -21.15 9.36
N ARG A 101 -10.34 -20.41 8.33
CA ARG A 101 -11.69 -20.56 7.76
C ARG A 101 -11.90 -21.95 7.14
N GLU A 102 -10.84 -22.57 6.64
CA GLU A 102 -10.84 -23.94 6.14
C GLU A 102 -10.73 -25.00 7.26
N GLY A 103 -10.63 -24.60 8.53
CA GLY A 103 -10.43 -25.50 9.66
C GLY A 103 -9.05 -26.17 9.69
N ARG A 104 -8.06 -25.59 8.98
CA ARG A 104 -6.70 -26.13 8.87
C ARG A 104 -5.77 -25.51 9.89
N ALA A 105 -4.75 -26.27 10.28
CA ALA A 105 -3.66 -25.75 11.08
C ALA A 105 -2.92 -24.64 10.33
N ALA A 106 -2.66 -23.52 11.01
CA ALA A 106 -1.89 -22.41 10.47
C ALA A 106 -0.45 -22.41 11.01
N GLY A 107 0.25 -23.54 10.87
CA GLY A 107 1.68 -23.62 11.16
C GLY A 107 2.49 -22.70 10.25
N ALA A 108 3.71 -22.34 10.66
CA ALA A 108 4.53 -21.39 9.91
C ALA A 108 4.78 -21.83 8.45
N ALA A 109 5.00 -23.13 8.21
CA ALA A 109 5.18 -23.69 6.88
C ALA A 109 3.89 -23.65 6.04
N ASP A 110 2.75 -24.00 6.64
CA ASP A 110 1.44 -23.97 5.98
C ASP A 110 1.05 -22.55 5.56
N VAL A 111 1.25 -21.58 6.46
CA VAL A 111 1.00 -20.16 6.21
C VAL A 111 1.90 -19.64 5.08
N ALA A 112 3.20 -19.98 5.11
CA ALA A 112 4.13 -19.60 4.06
C ALA A 112 3.73 -20.17 2.69
N ALA A 113 3.35 -21.45 2.64
CA ALA A 113 2.89 -22.11 1.43
C ALA A 113 1.59 -21.49 0.90
N ALA A 114 0.64 -21.19 1.79
CA ALA A 114 -0.60 -20.52 1.45
C ALA A 114 -0.36 -19.10 0.91
N ALA A 115 0.54 -18.32 1.53
CA ALA A 115 0.94 -17.00 1.06
C ALA A 115 1.58 -17.04 -0.33
N LEU A 116 2.50 -18.00 -0.57
CA LEU A 116 3.09 -18.22 -1.90
C LEU A 116 2.03 -18.58 -2.94
N GLY A 117 1.07 -19.44 -2.58
CA GLY A 117 -0.03 -19.83 -3.47
C GLY A 117 -0.92 -18.65 -3.86
N VAL A 118 -1.23 -17.76 -2.92
CA VAL A 118 -1.95 -16.51 -3.19
C VAL A 118 -1.14 -15.60 -4.10
N ALA A 119 0.14 -15.34 -3.79
CA ALA A 119 1.01 -14.49 -4.60
C ALA A 119 1.17 -15.01 -6.03
N THR A 120 1.37 -16.32 -6.20
CA THR A 120 1.50 -16.95 -7.52
C THR A 120 0.22 -16.78 -8.34
N ARG A 121 -0.96 -16.98 -7.74
CA ARG A 121 -2.23 -16.74 -8.44
C ARG A 121 -2.43 -15.27 -8.83
N LEU A 122 -1.93 -14.33 -8.04
CA LEU A 122 -1.92 -12.92 -8.40
C LEU A 122 -0.99 -12.66 -9.60
N ALA A 123 0.20 -13.28 -9.62
CA ALA A 123 1.16 -13.15 -10.73
C ALA A 123 0.68 -13.75 -12.05
N LEU A 124 -0.29 -14.67 -12.03
CA LEU A 124 -0.96 -15.12 -13.27
C LEU A 124 -1.80 -14.03 -13.93
N VAL A 125 -2.21 -13.02 -13.17
CA VAL A 125 -3.15 -11.99 -13.61
C VAL A 125 -2.47 -10.64 -13.74
N PHE A 126 -1.71 -10.24 -12.73
CA PHE A 126 -0.98 -8.99 -12.69
C PHE A 126 0.47 -9.21 -13.13
N ALA A 127 1.04 -8.25 -13.84
CA ALA A 127 2.44 -8.30 -14.23
C ALA A 127 2.99 -6.87 -14.34
N PRO A 128 4.11 -6.56 -13.65
CA PRO A 128 4.80 -7.38 -12.64
C PRO A 128 4.08 -7.45 -11.27
N VAL A 129 4.45 -8.41 -10.41
CA VAL A 129 4.01 -8.49 -9.01
C VAL A 129 5.18 -8.36 -8.04
N ALA A 130 5.13 -7.36 -7.17
CA ALA A 130 6.10 -7.16 -6.10
C ALA A 130 5.45 -7.41 -4.73
N VAL A 131 6.11 -8.16 -3.85
CA VAL A 131 5.69 -8.40 -2.46
C VAL A 131 6.70 -7.73 -1.53
N VAL A 132 6.24 -6.80 -0.69
CA VAL A 132 7.12 -6.01 0.19
C VAL A 132 6.78 -6.32 1.65
N PHE A 133 7.77 -6.79 2.40
CA PHE A 133 7.65 -7.04 3.83
C PHE A 133 8.22 -5.90 4.65
N ASP A 134 7.71 -5.74 5.87
CA ASP A 134 8.36 -4.87 6.86
C ASP A 134 9.77 -5.39 7.19
N GLY A 135 10.69 -4.46 7.39
CA GLY A 135 11.99 -4.72 7.98
C GLY A 135 12.06 -4.44 9.47
N PRO A 136 13.30 -4.25 9.99
CA PRO A 136 13.52 -3.79 11.35
C PRO A 136 12.85 -2.41 11.54
N LEU A 137 11.92 -2.30 12.48
CA LEU A 137 11.35 -0.99 12.80
C LEU A 137 12.29 -0.18 13.69
N ALA A 138 12.22 1.13 13.50
CA ALA A 138 12.96 2.08 14.30
C ALA A 138 12.61 1.98 15.80
N PRO A 139 13.56 2.27 16.71
CA PRO A 139 13.37 2.13 18.16
C PRO A 139 12.17 2.90 18.72
N TRP A 140 11.82 4.05 18.15
CA TRP A 140 10.71 4.88 18.62
C TRP A 140 9.33 4.22 18.42
N LYS A 141 9.18 3.26 17.49
CA LYS A 141 7.95 2.45 17.34
C LYS A 141 7.86 1.31 18.35
N ALA A 142 8.88 1.07 19.18
CA ALA A 142 8.88 -0.04 20.14
C ALA A 142 7.75 0.07 21.16
N ALA A 143 7.48 1.27 21.71
CA ALA A 143 6.40 1.47 22.66
C ALA A 143 5.02 1.13 22.06
N GLN A 144 4.79 1.56 20.82
CA GLN A 144 3.56 1.27 20.09
C GLN A 144 3.41 -0.22 19.78
N ARG A 145 4.50 -0.91 19.42
CA ARG A 145 4.51 -2.37 19.24
C ARG A 145 4.16 -3.09 20.53
N THR A 146 4.82 -2.75 21.62
CA THR A 146 4.54 -3.33 22.94
C THR A 146 3.08 -3.12 23.33
N GLN A 147 2.52 -1.94 23.07
CA GLN A 147 1.10 -1.69 23.31
C GLN A 147 0.21 -2.59 22.44
N ARG A 148 0.48 -2.70 21.14
CA ARG A 148 -0.28 -3.57 20.22
C ARG A 148 -0.22 -5.04 20.64
N GLU A 149 0.95 -5.53 21.06
CA GLU A 149 1.09 -6.90 21.57
C GLU A 149 0.32 -7.10 22.88
N ARG A 150 0.35 -6.12 23.78
CA ARG A 150 -0.50 -6.14 24.98
C ARG A 150 -1.99 -6.15 24.62
N ASP A 151 -2.43 -5.34 23.67
CA ASP A 151 -3.82 -5.28 23.22
C ASP A 151 -4.24 -6.59 22.54
N LYS A 152 -3.36 -7.21 21.75
CA LYS A 152 -3.56 -8.56 21.21
C LYS A 152 -3.73 -9.58 22.34
N LEU A 153 -2.79 -9.65 23.28
CA LEU A 153 -2.86 -10.56 24.42
C LEU A 153 -4.12 -10.32 25.28
N ALA A 154 -4.50 -9.07 25.50
CA ALA A 154 -5.71 -8.71 26.24
C ALA A 154 -6.96 -9.21 25.50
N ARG A 155 -7.03 -9.08 24.17
CA ARG A 155 -8.12 -9.68 23.37
C ARG A 155 -8.15 -11.20 23.46
N LEU A 156 -6.99 -11.85 23.44
CA LEU A 156 -6.91 -13.31 23.61
C LEU A 156 -7.40 -13.76 25.00
N ARG A 157 -7.08 -13.00 26.05
CA ARG A 157 -7.44 -13.31 27.44
C ARG A 157 -8.89 -12.93 27.80
N GLY A 158 -9.39 -11.82 27.27
CA GLY A 158 -10.70 -11.25 27.60
C GLY A 158 -11.85 -11.83 26.78
N SER A 159 -11.57 -12.59 25.73
CA SER A 159 -12.60 -13.21 24.91
C SER A 159 -13.20 -14.41 25.66
N LYS A 160 -14.45 -14.28 26.12
CA LYS A 160 -15.25 -15.39 26.70
C LYS A 160 -15.54 -16.51 25.67
N HIS A 161 -15.27 -16.26 24.41
CA HIS A 161 -15.27 -17.24 23.33
C HIS A 161 -13.82 -17.44 22.90
N ALA A 162 -13.40 -18.66 22.54
CA ALA A 162 -12.03 -18.88 22.06
C ALA A 162 -11.68 -17.78 21.04
N PRO A 163 -10.54 -17.08 21.20
CA PRO A 163 -10.18 -15.98 20.32
C PRO A 163 -10.27 -16.47 18.88
N ALA A 164 -10.83 -15.65 17.98
CA ALA A 164 -10.88 -16.01 16.57
C ALA A 164 -9.43 -16.30 16.13
N PRO A 165 -9.08 -17.54 15.75
CA PRO A 165 -7.68 -17.96 15.56
C PRO A 165 -6.94 -17.09 14.54
N GLN A 166 -7.68 -16.43 13.65
CA GLN A 166 -7.24 -15.53 12.60
C GLN A 166 -6.37 -14.33 13.04
N ASP A 167 -6.41 -13.92 14.31
CA ASP A 167 -5.65 -12.76 14.79
C ASP A 167 -4.22 -13.07 15.25
N VAL A 168 -3.87 -14.36 15.36
CA VAL A 168 -2.56 -14.80 15.86
C VAL A 168 -1.80 -15.52 14.75
N LEU A 169 -0.64 -14.97 14.39
CA LEU A 169 0.30 -15.67 13.53
C LEU A 169 1.08 -16.70 14.34
N ALA A 170 1.31 -17.88 13.73
CA ALA A 170 2.27 -18.82 14.30
C ALA A 170 3.66 -18.17 14.44
N PRO A 171 4.42 -18.53 15.49
CA PRO A 171 5.82 -18.13 15.59
C PRO A 171 6.54 -18.45 14.28
N LEU A 172 7.39 -17.54 13.83
CA LEU A 172 8.16 -17.66 12.58
C LEU A 172 7.35 -17.62 11.27
N ALA A 173 6.02 -17.51 11.27
CA ALA A 173 5.22 -17.51 10.02
C ALA A 173 5.70 -16.44 9.01
N LEU A 174 5.94 -15.21 9.47
CA LEU A 174 6.49 -14.14 8.63
C LEU A 174 7.89 -14.49 8.09
N LEU A 175 8.76 -15.08 8.92
CA LEU A 175 10.12 -15.45 8.50
C LEU A 175 10.07 -16.57 7.45
N ALA A 176 9.26 -17.61 7.68
CA ALA A 176 9.05 -18.70 6.76
C ALA A 176 8.48 -18.21 5.42
N ALA A 177 7.50 -17.29 5.46
CA ALA A 177 6.93 -16.69 4.27
C ALA A 177 7.98 -15.90 3.47
N VAL A 178 8.72 -14.99 4.10
CA VAL A 178 9.79 -14.23 3.43
C VAL A 178 10.79 -15.16 2.76
N GLN A 179 11.29 -16.18 3.48
CA GLN A 179 12.27 -17.13 2.95
C GLN A 179 11.71 -17.95 1.79
N LEU A 180 10.49 -18.46 1.91
CA LEU A 180 9.88 -19.29 0.88
C LEU A 180 9.56 -18.49 -0.37
N LEU A 181 8.93 -17.31 -0.22
CA LEU A 181 8.62 -16.43 -1.35
C LEU A 181 9.90 -15.99 -2.05
N ALA A 182 10.94 -15.53 -1.31
CA ALA A 182 12.21 -15.13 -1.92
C ALA A 182 12.87 -16.26 -2.72
N ARG A 183 12.87 -17.50 -2.19
CA ARG A 183 13.43 -18.67 -2.89
C ARG A 183 12.66 -19.08 -4.14
N ARG A 184 11.36 -18.78 -4.20
CA ARG A 184 10.47 -19.16 -5.30
C ARG A 184 10.12 -17.99 -6.22
N ALA A 185 10.63 -16.79 -5.92
CA ALA A 185 10.24 -15.53 -6.54
C ALA A 185 10.39 -15.58 -8.06
N ALA A 186 11.59 -15.89 -8.55
CA ALA A 186 11.89 -15.95 -9.98
C ALA A 186 11.01 -16.95 -10.74
N ALA A 187 10.84 -18.16 -10.19
CA ALA A 187 10.02 -19.20 -10.81
C ALA A 187 8.51 -18.86 -10.81
N ALA A 188 8.07 -18.01 -9.88
CA ALA A 188 6.69 -17.58 -9.74
C ALA A 188 6.40 -16.22 -10.41
N GLY A 189 7.39 -15.59 -11.06
CA GLY A 189 7.24 -14.24 -11.63
C GLY A 189 6.99 -13.15 -10.58
N LEU A 190 7.54 -13.33 -9.37
CA LEU A 190 7.42 -12.41 -8.25
C LEU A 190 8.74 -11.67 -8.02
N ASP A 191 8.65 -10.43 -7.57
CA ASP A 191 9.73 -9.70 -6.95
C ASP A 191 9.47 -9.58 -5.45
N VAL A 192 10.43 -9.94 -4.61
CA VAL A 192 10.26 -9.95 -3.15
C VAL A 192 11.24 -8.99 -2.51
N HIS A 193 10.72 -8.08 -1.71
CA HIS A 193 11.49 -7.03 -1.03
C HIS A 193 11.25 -7.06 0.48
N VAL A 194 12.26 -6.62 1.23
CA VAL A 194 12.13 -6.30 2.65
C VAL A 194 12.49 -4.82 2.79
N ALA A 195 11.55 -4.02 3.28
CA ALA A 195 11.76 -2.59 3.49
C ALA A 195 12.78 -2.34 4.60
N ASP A 196 13.40 -1.17 4.61
CA ASP A 196 14.08 -0.65 5.80
C ASP A 196 13.06 0.11 6.65
N GLY A 197 12.56 -0.52 7.71
CA GLY A 197 11.39 -0.03 8.45
C GLY A 197 10.06 -0.58 7.94
N GLU A 198 9.06 0.29 7.76
CA GLU A 198 7.72 -0.10 7.33
C GLU A 198 7.61 -0.22 5.81
N ALA A 199 6.86 -1.21 5.35
CA ALA A 199 6.62 -1.46 3.94
C ALA A 199 5.77 -0.36 3.28
N ASP A 200 4.90 0.35 4.01
CA ASP A 200 3.89 1.26 3.47
C ASP A 200 4.45 2.31 2.50
N LEU A 201 5.57 2.93 2.87
CA LEU A 201 6.23 3.95 2.04
C LEU A 201 6.87 3.34 0.79
N VAL A 202 7.44 2.13 0.90
CA VAL A 202 8.03 1.39 -0.22
C VAL A 202 6.93 0.94 -1.18
N LEU A 203 5.82 0.41 -0.65
CA LEU A 203 4.62 0.02 -1.40
C LEU A 203 4.09 1.20 -2.20
N ALA A 204 3.85 2.34 -1.55
CA ALA A 204 3.36 3.56 -2.20
C ALA A 204 4.34 4.07 -3.27
N ARG A 205 5.65 4.00 -3.02
CA ARG A 205 6.68 4.41 -3.99
C ARG A 205 6.68 3.51 -5.22
N LEU A 206 6.74 2.20 -5.06
CA LEU A 206 6.74 1.23 -6.17
C LEU A 206 5.44 1.34 -6.98
N ALA A 207 4.30 1.48 -6.31
CA ALA A 207 3.02 1.62 -6.97
C ALA A 207 2.94 2.89 -7.83
N ARG A 208 3.48 4.03 -7.37
CA ARG A 208 3.58 5.25 -8.17
C ARG A 208 4.50 5.08 -9.35
N LEU A 209 5.71 4.57 -9.10
CA LEU A 209 6.76 4.46 -10.12
C LEU A 209 6.32 3.57 -11.28
N HIS A 210 5.55 2.52 -11.01
CA HIS A 210 5.13 1.54 -12.02
C HIS A 210 3.65 1.61 -12.38
N ASN A 211 2.95 2.67 -11.95
CA ASN A 211 1.51 2.83 -12.12
C ASN A 211 0.73 1.54 -11.77
N ALA A 212 1.08 0.95 -10.62
CA ALA A 212 0.58 -0.33 -10.16
C ALA A 212 -0.51 -0.16 -9.09
N PHE A 213 -1.30 -1.21 -8.91
CA PHE A 213 -2.22 -1.33 -7.78
C PHE A 213 -1.44 -1.63 -6.49
N ILE A 214 -2.00 -1.24 -5.35
CA ILE A 214 -1.54 -1.70 -4.04
C ILE A 214 -2.55 -2.71 -3.50
N ALA A 215 -2.10 -3.85 -3.01
CA ALA A 215 -2.93 -4.77 -2.24
C ALA A 215 -2.43 -4.89 -0.81
N GLY A 216 -3.33 -4.79 0.16
CA GLY A 216 -2.98 -4.81 1.58
C GLY A 216 -4.20 -4.82 2.48
N ALA A 217 -3.97 -4.53 3.76
CA ALA A 217 -5.03 -4.35 4.76
C ALA A 217 -5.12 -2.90 5.28
N ASP A 218 -4.14 -2.06 4.93
CA ASP A 218 -4.08 -0.69 5.45
C ASP A 218 -5.04 0.28 4.74
N SER A 219 -5.75 1.08 5.52
CA SER A 219 -6.65 2.10 4.98
C SER A 219 -5.90 3.33 4.48
N ASP A 220 -4.63 3.52 4.82
CA ASP A 220 -3.84 4.64 4.32
C ASP A 220 -3.66 4.56 2.79
N PHE A 221 -3.72 3.34 2.22
CA PHE A 221 -3.66 3.12 0.78
C PHE A 221 -4.90 3.61 0.01
N PHE A 222 -6.03 3.91 0.68
CA PHE A 222 -7.14 4.63 0.03
C PHE A 222 -6.73 6.02 -0.46
N ILE A 223 -5.68 6.60 0.14
CA ILE A 223 -5.28 7.99 -0.06
C ILE A 223 -3.95 8.11 -0.81
N HIS A 224 -3.06 7.11 -0.68
CA HIS A 224 -1.83 7.09 -1.46
C HIS A 224 -2.10 7.15 -2.96
N ARG A 225 -1.33 7.99 -3.66
CA ARG A 225 -1.35 8.04 -5.12
C ARG A 225 -0.85 6.69 -5.66
N SER A 226 -1.70 5.99 -6.38
CA SER A 226 -1.42 4.71 -7.06
C SER A 226 -2.47 4.52 -8.15
N ARG A 227 -2.40 3.42 -8.91
CA ARG A 227 -3.48 3.05 -9.84
C ARG A 227 -4.79 2.74 -9.11
N GLY A 228 -4.69 2.29 -7.87
CA GLY A 228 -5.81 2.00 -6.98
C GLY A 228 -5.37 1.06 -5.86
N TYR A 229 -6.24 0.94 -4.86
CA TYR A 229 -6.05 0.05 -3.72
C TYR A 229 -7.03 -1.12 -3.77
N ILE A 230 -6.52 -2.31 -3.45
CA ILE A 230 -7.24 -3.59 -3.42
C ILE A 230 -7.11 -4.19 -2.02
N PRO A 231 -8.14 -4.08 -1.17
CA PRO A 231 -8.15 -4.77 0.12
C PRO A 231 -8.06 -6.29 -0.09
N LEU A 232 -7.09 -6.94 0.57
CA LEU A 232 -6.83 -8.38 0.39
C LEU A 232 -8.05 -9.25 0.74
N ASP A 233 -8.84 -8.85 1.74
CA ASP A 233 -10.06 -9.53 2.16
C ASP A 233 -11.18 -9.53 1.09
N THR A 234 -11.01 -8.77 0.01
CA THR A 234 -11.96 -8.70 -1.11
C THR A 234 -11.57 -9.57 -2.31
N LEU A 235 -10.40 -10.21 -2.25
CA LEU A 235 -9.92 -11.09 -3.31
C LEU A 235 -10.76 -12.38 -3.37
N VAL A 236 -11.28 -12.68 -4.55
CA VAL A 236 -11.94 -13.93 -4.89
C VAL A 236 -11.22 -14.54 -6.09
N PHE A 237 -10.66 -15.73 -5.90
CA PHE A 237 -10.03 -16.50 -6.97
C PHE A 237 -11.06 -17.46 -7.56
N SER A 238 -11.21 -17.46 -8.89
CA SER A 238 -12.09 -18.39 -9.59
C SER A 238 -11.33 -19.08 -10.72
N PRO A 239 -11.45 -20.42 -10.85
CA PRO A 239 -10.99 -21.12 -12.03
C PRO A 239 -11.64 -20.50 -13.27
N ASN A 240 -10.88 -20.37 -14.35
CA ASN A 240 -11.46 -19.94 -15.61
C ASN A 240 -12.00 -21.16 -16.35
N ASN A 241 -13.31 -21.37 -16.27
CA ASN A 241 -13.98 -22.54 -16.86
C ASN A 241 -14.01 -22.54 -18.41
N ASN A 242 -13.44 -21.52 -19.08
CA ASN A 242 -13.38 -21.44 -20.54
C ASN A 242 -12.24 -22.26 -21.17
N SER A 243 -11.46 -22.97 -20.36
CA SER A 243 -10.40 -23.87 -20.81
C SER A 243 -10.99 -25.22 -21.26
N ASN A 244 -11.45 -25.32 -22.51
CA ASN A 244 -11.96 -26.58 -23.08
C ASN A 244 -10.86 -27.66 -23.29
N ASN A 245 -9.58 -27.31 -23.13
CA ASN A 245 -8.48 -28.27 -23.10
C ASN A 245 -7.92 -28.30 -21.68
N GLY A 246 -7.95 -29.45 -21.00
CA GLY A 246 -7.65 -29.62 -19.57
C GLY A 246 -6.21 -29.29 -19.09
N THR A 247 -5.53 -28.35 -19.74
CA THR A 247 -4.15 -27.92 -19.46
C THR A 247 -4.00 -26.43 -19.18
N ASP A 248 -4.99 -25.58 -19.48
CA ASP A 248 -4.84 -24.13 -19.22
C ASP A 248 -5.30 -23.77 -17.80
N SER A 249 -4.31 -23.58 -16.92
CA SER A 249 -4.48 -23.05 -15.56
C SER A 249 -4.81 -21.55 -15.56
N SER A 250 -5.76 -21.12 -16.39
CA SER A 250 -6.18 -19.74 -16.43
C SER A 250 -6.97 -19.42 -15.16
N THR A 251 -6.52 -18.38 -14.46
CA THR A 251 -7.11 -17.90 -13.21
C THR A 251 -7.78 -16.56 -13.46
N THR A 252 -8.95 -16.38 -12.85
CA THR A 252 -9.59 -15.06 -12.74
C THR A 252 -9.56 -14.62 -11.28
N VAL A 253 -9.31 -13.33 -11.07
CA VAL A 253 -9.30 -12.68 -9.76
C VAL A 253 -10.36 -11.60 -9.79
N THR A 254 -11.34 -11.69 -8.89
CA THR A 254 -12.31 -10.62 -8.68
C THR A 254 -11.98 -9.90 -7.38
N ALA A 255 -12.00 -8.57 -7.38
CA ALA A 255 -11.68 -7.79 -6.20
C ALA A 255 -12.43 -6.46 -6.17
N LYS A 256 -12.49 -5.85 -4.98
CA LYS A 256 -12.94 -4.46 -4.84
C LYS A 256 -11.75 -3.53 -5.06
N VAL A 257 -11.88 -2.60 -6.00
CA VAL A 257 -10.85 -1.62 -6.34
C VAL A 257 -11.30 -0.23 -5.90
N TRP A 258 -10.40 0.46 -5.22
CA TRP A 258 -10.61 1.82 -4.73
C TRP A 258 -9.60 2.77 -5.36
N SER A 259 -10.07 3.62 -6.26
CA SER A 259 -9.27 4.76 -6.73
C SER A 259 -9.44 5.94 -5.79
N ARG A 260 -8.43 6.81 -5.73
CA ARG A 260 -8.51 8.07 -4.98
C ARG A 260 -9.68 8.95 -5.44
N ASP A 261 -9.99 8.97 -6.73
CA ASP A 261 -11.14 9.72 -7.27
C ASP A 261 -12.45 9.19 -6.74
N ARG A 262 -12.58 7.87 -6.65
CA ARG A 262 -13.77 7.23 -6.10
C ARG A 262 -13.92 7.54 -4.62
N VAL A 263 -12.84 7.45 -3.85
CA VAL A 263 -12.83 7.82 -2.43
C VAL A 263 -13.23 9.29 -2.27
N ALA A 264 -12.63 10.20 -3.05
CA ALA A 264 -12.93 11.63 -3.05
C ALA A 264 -14.41 11.92 -3.37
N SER A 265 -14.95 11.26 -4.39
CA SER A 265 -16.35 11.36 -4.79
C SER A 265 -17.30 10.91 -3.67
N ILE A 266 -17.02 9.79 -3.00
CA ILE A 266 -17.85 9.27 -1.90
C ILE A 266 -17.89 10.24 -0.72
N VAL A 267 -16.75 10.83 -0.35
CA VAL A 267 -16.70 11.80 0.75
C VAL A 267 -17.15 13.20 0.32
N GLY A 268 -17.35 13.41 -0.99
CA GLY A 268 -17.71 14.71 -1.57
C GLY A 268 -16.61 15.76 -1.41
N LEU A 269 -15.33 15.37 -1.51
CA LEU A 269 -14.18 16.27 -1.48
C LEU A 269 -13.47 16.28 -2.83
N ASN A 270 -12.75 17.36 -3.12
CA ASN A 270 -11.75 17.32 -4.17
C ASN A 270 -10.61 16.39 -3.73
N GLN A 271 -10.14 15.53 -4.65
CA GLN A 271 -9.11 14.51 -4.41
C GLN A 271 -7.81 15.08 -3.80
N ALA A 272 -7.50 16.35 -4.06
CA ALA A 272 -6.35 17.06 -3.49
C ALA A 272 -6.43 17.24 -1.96
N PHE A 273 -7.63 17.18 -1.37
CA PHE A 273 -7.84 17.33 0.07
C PHE A 273 -7.70 16.01 0.85
N LEU A 274 -7.71 14.85 0.17
CA LEU A 274 -7.63 13.55 0.86
C LEU A 274 -6.36 13.40 1.72
N PRO A 275 -5.15 13.79 1.26
CA PRO A 275 -3.96 13.74 2.10
C PRO A 275 -4.06 14.61 3.37
N LEU A 276 -4.65 15.81 3.25
CA LEU A 276 -4.89 16.67 4.41
C LEU A 276 -5.92 16.06 5.37
N LEU A 277 -6.99 15.46 4.83
CA LEU A 277 -7.97 14.72 5.61
C LEU A 277 -7.31 13.59 6.41
N ALA A 278 -6.40 12.83 5.78
CA ALA A 278 -5.63 11.77 6.43
C ALA A 278 -4.84 12.31 7.63
N ALA A 279 -4.10 13.41 7.40
CA ALA A 279 -3.26 14.03 8.40
C ALA A 279 -4.07 14.51 9.61
N ILE A 280 -5.15 15.28 9.39
CA ILE A 280 -6.00 15.81 10.47
C ILE A 280 -6.85 14.75 11.17
N ALA A 281 -7.15 13.64 10.50
CA ALA A 281 -7.74 12.46 11.11
C ALA A 281 -6.76 11.71 12.03
N GLY A 282 -5.46 11.89 11.82
CA GLY A 282 -4.39 11.29 12.60
C GLY A 282 -3.95 9.96 12.02
N CYS A 283 -3.38 9.99 10.82
CA CYS A 283 -2.63 8.87 10.25
C CYS A 283 -1.32 8.61 11.00
N ASP A 284 -0.65 7.50 10.68
CA ASP A 284 0.57 7.04 11.36
C ASP A 284 1.77 7.98 11.21
N TYR A 285 1.72 8.89 10.24
CA TYR A 285 2.75 9.90 10.00
C TYR A 285 2.66 11.10 10.95
N CYS A 286 1.60 11.25 11.75
CA CYS A 286 1.40 12.42 12.62
C CYS A 286 2.09 12.26 13.99
N LEU A 287 2.91 13.25 14.41
CA LEU A 287 3.57 13.23 15.73
C LEU A 287 2.62 13.58 16.87
N HIS A 288 2.67 12.83 17.97
CA HIS A 288 1.53 12.71 18.89
C HIS A 288 1.13 14.00 19.64
N ASP A 289 2.06 14.91 19.96
CA ASP A 289 1.73 16.03 20.85
C ASP A 289 1.13 17.25 20.14
N ARG A 290 1.65 17.61 18.96
CA ARG A 290 1.13 18.74 18.18
C ARG A 290 -0.24 18.45 17.58
N TRP A 291 -0.45 17.23 17.11
CA TRP A 291 -1.71 16.83 16.49
C TRP A 291 -2.86 16.65 17.49
N LYS A 292 -2.61 16.56 18.81
CA LYS A 292 -3.68 16.58 19.84
C LYS A 292 -4.56 17.83 19.73
N LYS A 293 -3.97 18.99 19.43
CA LYS A 293 -4.72 20.24 19.25
C LYS A 293 -5.61 20.21 18.00
N VAL A 294 -5.13 19.59 16.92
CA VAL A 294 -5.92 19.38 15.69
C VAL A 294 -7.13 18.50 15.95
N ARG A 295 -7.01 17.49 16.84
CA ARG A 295 -8.14 16.61 17.17
C ARG A 295 -9.35 17.37 17.71
N VAL A 296 -9.14 18.52 18.36
CA VAL A 296 -10.22 19.39 18.87
C VAL A 296 -11.14 19.90 17.75
N ILE A 297 -10.60 20.14 16.54
CA ILE A 297 -11.37 20.59 15.38
C ILE A 297 -12.39 19.51 14.93
N GLY A 298 -12.07 18.24 15.19
CA GLY A 298 -12.92 17.08 14.87
C GLY A 298 -13.70 16.51 16.06
N SER A 299 -13.62 17.10 17.26
CA SER A 299 -14.26 16.58 18.49
C SER A 299 -15.80 16.66 18.49
N ILE A 300 -16.42 16.99 17.35
CA ILE A 300 -17.86 16.95 17.17
C ILE A 300 -18.22 15.52 16.74
N GLY A 301 -18.26 14.58 17.69
CA GLY A 301 -18.67 13.19 17.44
C GLY A 301 -18.23 12.20 18.52
N LYS A 302 -19.06 11.17 18.78
CA LYS A 302 -18.78 10.11 19.77
C LYS A 302 -17.94 8.95 19.19
N GLY A 303 -17.67 8.95 17.89
CA GLY A 303 -16.97 7.85 17.19
C GLY A 303 -16.05 8.31 16.05
N GLY A 304 -15.22 7.38 15.55
CA GLY A 304 -14.24 7.66 14.50
C GLY A 304 -14.86 8.13 13.18
N SER A 305 -15.98 7.53 12.76
CA SER A 305 -16.68 7.91 11.52
C SER A 305 -17.29 9.32 11.60
N ASP A 306 -17.90 9.68 12.73
CA ASP A 306 -18.45 11.02 12.97
C ASP A 306 -17.36 12.09 12.96
N ARG A 307 -16.20 11.77 13.55
CA ARG A 307 -15.02 12.64 13.46
C ARG A 307 -14.60 12.87 12.01
N ILE A 308 -14.52 11.82 11.18
CA ILE A 308 -14.19 11.97 9.76
C ILE A 308 -15.23 12.85 9.04
N LYS A 309 -16.52 12.67 9.30
CA LYS A 309 -17.59 13.50 8.72
C LYS A 309 -17.43 14.98 9.10
N SER A 310 -17.14 15.28 10.37
CA SER A 310 -16.90 16.65 10.84
C SER A 310 -15.68 17.28 10.17
N LEU A 311 -14.60 16.52 10.00
CA LEU A 311 -13.40 16.97 9.28
C LEU A 311 -13.68 17.20 7.79
N ILE A 312 -14.48 16.34 7.14
CA ILE A 312 -14.94 16.55 5.76
C ILE A 312 -15.72 17.86 5.64
N THR A 313 -16.67 18.12 6.55
CA THR A 313 -17.45 19.37 6.58
C THR A 313 -16.54 20.59 6.72
N PHE A 314 -15.53 20.51 7.59
CA PHE A 314 -14.52 21.57 7.71
C PHE A 314 -13.78 21.80 6.37
N LEU A 315 -13.28 20.75 5.73
CA LEU A 315 -12.53 20.88 4.48
C LEU A 315 -13.37 21.40 3.31
N LYS A 316 -14.68 21.06 3.26
CA LYS A 316 -15.62 21.56 2.23
C LYS A 316 -15.79 23.08 2.22
N ALA A 317 -15.47 23.76 3.32
CA ALA A 317 -15.55 25.22 3.40
C ALA A 317 -14.46 25.94 2.59
N TYR A 318 -13.46 25.23 2.08
CA TYR A 318 -12.29 25.81 1.42
C TYR A 318 -12.22 25.42 -0.05
N ARG A 319 -11.92 26.41 -0.91
CA ARG A 319 -11.78 26.21 -2.36
C ARG A 319 -10.45 25.55 -2.73
N THR A 320 -9.39 25.83 -1.98
CA THR A 320 -8.03 25.36 -2.26
C THR A 320 -7.43 24.68 -1.03
N LEU A 321 -6.46 23.80 -1.29
CA LEU A 321 -5.73 23.09 -0.24
C LEU A 321 -4.97 24.06 0.67
N ASP A 322 -4.30 25.06 0.10
CA ASP A 322 -3.55 26.06 0.87
C ASP A 322 -4.44 26.84 1.85
N LEU A 323 -5.63 27.28 1.42
CA LEU A 323 -6.57 27.99 2.31
C LEU A 323 -7.04 27.12 3.48
N ALA A 324 -7.25 25.82 3.24
CA ALA A 324 -7.61 24.89 4.32
C ALA A 324 -6.46 24.67 5.30
N ILE A 325 -5.22 24.59 4.81
CA ILE A 325 -4.03 24.46 5.65
C ILE A 325 -3.82 25.73 6.49
N GLU A 326 -3.91 26.91 5.88
CA GLU A 326 -3.80 28.19 6.60
C GLU A 326 -4.85 28.31 7.69
N ALA A 327 -6.10 27.94 7.39
CA ALA A 327 -7.16 27.97 8.38
C ALA A 327 -6.97 26.94 9.50
N LEU A 328 -6.42 25.76 9.19
CA LEU A 328 -6.06 24.75 10.17
C LEU A 328 -4.98 25.29 11.14
N VAL A 329 -3.90 25.85 10.62
CA VAL A 329 -2.80 26.43 11.41
C VAL A 329 -3.30 27.57 12.30
N ALA A 330 -4.16 28.45 11.75
CA ALA A 330 -4.78 29.54 12.50
C ALA A 330 -5.66 29.05 13.65
N LYS A 331 -6.40 27.95 13.47
CA LYS A 331 -7.25 27.33 14.51
C LYS A 331 -6.44 26.63 15.60
N THR A 332 -5.25 26.14 15.30
CA THR A 332 -4.37 25.47 16.29
C THR A 332 -3.56 26.44 17.17
N GLY A 333 -3.76 27.76 17.02
CA GLY A 333 -3.24 28.80 17.93
C GLY A 333 -1.92 29.44 17.50
N GLY A 334 -1.44 29.19 16.27
CA GLY A 334 -0.19 29.74 15.77
C GLY A 334 -0.44 30.76 14.67
N LYS A 335 -0.81 32.01 14.99
CA LYS A 335 -0.97 33.01 13.93
C LYS A 335 0.36 33.60 13.44
N ASN A 336 1.43 33.65 14.26
CA ASN A 336 2.70 34.28 13.86
C ASN A 336 3.95 33.79 14.64
N GLY A 337 3.95 32.55 15.14
CA GLY A 337 5.09 31.99 15.91
C GLY A 337 5.95 31.01 15.09
N PRO A 338 7.23 30.78 15.46
CA PRO A 338 8.09 29.77 14.82
C PRO A 338 7.46 28.36 14.81
N ASP A 339 6.56 28.06 15.75
CA ASP A 339 5.80 26.81 15.80
C ASP A 339 4.79 26.66 14.63
N ALA A 340 4.23 27.77 14.12
CA ALA A 340 3.28 27.74 13.00
C ALA A 340 3.94 27.34 11.68
N ALA A 341 5.14 27.86 11.42
CA ALA A 341 5.92 27.52 10.23
C ALA A 341 6.38 26.06 10.26
N SER A 342 6.85 25.57 11.42
CA SER A 342 7.21 24.16 11.61
C SER A 342 6.01 23.24 11.40
N PHE A 343 4.84 23.59 11.95
CA PHE A 343 3.63 22.80 11.78
C PHE A 343 3.11 22.80 10.34
N LEU A 344 3.17 23.94 9.65
CA LEU A 344 2.87 24.03 8.22
C LEU A 344 3.79 23.12 7.39
N ALA A 345 5.09 23.13 7.69
CA ALA A 345 6.06 22.25 7.03
C ALA A 345 5.76 20.78 7.31
N GLU A 346 5.38 20.42 8.54
CA GLU A 346 4.97 19.06 8.91
C GLU A 346 3.72 18.61 8.14
N ILE A 347 2.67 19.45 8.05
CA ILE A 347 1.46 19.14 7.28
C ILE A 347 1.82 18.88 5.81
N ARG A 348 2.63 19.74 5.20
CA ARG A 348 3.08 19.57 3.80
C ARG A 348 3.91 18.30 3.64
N ALA A 349 4.75 17.97 4.61
CA ALA A 349 5.52 16.74 4.60
C ALA A 349 4.64 15.49 4.55
N ILE A 350 3.60 15.45 5.36
CA ILE A 350 2.64 14.34 5.38
C ILE A 350 1.84 14.28 4.08
N ILE A 351 1.43 15.42 3.53
CA ILE A 351 0.71 15.46 2.24
C ILE A 351 1.58 14.84 1.13
N ASP A 352 2.85 15.22 1.06
CA ASP A 352 3.78 14.73 0.04
C ASP A 352 4.07 13.22 0.18
N ILE A 353 4.03 12.66 1.39
CA ILE A 353 4.12 11.20 1.59
C ILE A 353 3.00 10.48 0.80
N PHE A 354 1.77 10.98 0.88
CA PHE A 354 0.62 10.40 0.18
C PHE A 354 0.68 10.66 -1.33
N THR A 355 1.01 11.88 -1.76
CA THR A 355 0.99 12.25 -3.18
C THR A 355 2.23 11.85 -3.96
N GLY A 356 3.32 11.56 -3.26
CA GLY A 356 4.68 11.59 -3.81
C GLY A 356 5.24 13.01 -3.77
N PRO A 357 6.58 13.16 -3.76
CA PRO A 357 7.21 14.47 -3.76
C PRO A 357 6.75 15.26 -4.98
N SER A 358 6.29 16.49 -4.76
CA SER A 358 6.26 17.48 -5.83
C SER A 358 7.70 17.78 -6.24
N SER A 359 7.95 18.17 -7.49
CA SER A 359 9.30 18.55 -7.97
C SER A 359 9.96 19.68 -7.15
N THR A 360 9.22 20.28 -6.22
CA THR A 360 9.61 21.31 -5.26
C THR A 360 10.06 20.80 -3.86
N SER A 361 10.12 19.50 -3.57
CA SER A 361 10.24 18.98 -2.19
C SER A 361 11.66 18.79 -1.60
N ALA A 362 12.70 19.45 -2.12
CA ALA A 362 14.06 19.31 -1.57
C ALA A 362 14.15 19.78 -0.10
N ALA A 363 13.44 20.85 0.28
CA ALA A 363 13.36 21.32 1.66
C ALA A 363 12.55 20.39 2.58
N LEU A 364 11.67 19.58 2.00
CA LEU A 364 10.83 18.62 2.71
C LEU A 364 11.62 17.34 3.06
N ALA A 365 12.55 16.94 2.19
CA ALA A 365 13.49 15.87 2.47
C ALA A 365 14.27 16.19 3.75
N GLN A 366 14.73 17.44 3.92
CA GLN A 366 15.43 17.92 5.12
C GLN A 366 14.56 17.83 6.40
N VAL A 367 13.31 18.30 6.36
CA VAL A 367 12.40 18.23 7.52
C VAL A 367 12.02 16.78 7.85
N ILE A 368 11.84 15.95 6.82
CA ILE A 368 11.61 14.50 6.98
C ILE A 368 12.85 13.83 7.55
N THR A 369 14.07 14.19 7.16
CA THR A 369 15.33 13.62 7.69
C THR A 369 15.70 14.11 9.09
N ASP A 370 15.25 15.31 9.48
CA ASP A 370 15.56 15.91 10.78
C ASP A 370 14.50 15.57 11.85
N THR A 371 13.25 15.32 11.44
CA THR A 371 12.12 15.06 12.36
C THR A 371 11.70 13.58 12.39
N TYR A 372 11.83 12.89 11.27
CA TYR A 372 11.78 11.44 11.17
C TYR A 372 13.23 11.00 10.94
N PRO A 373 13.69 9.80 11.36
CA PRO A 373 15.00 9.36 10.91
C PRO A 373 15.02 9.44 9.36
N PRO A 374 16.15 9.82 8.75
CA PRO A 374 16.23 9.96 7.31
C PRO A 374 15.61 8.74 6.66
N LEU A 375 14.66 8.97 5.74
CA LEU A 375 14.45 7.98 4.69
C LEU A 375 15.86 7.64 4.19
N PRO A 376 16.24 6.35 4.16
CA PRO A 376 17.62 5.95 3.92
C PRO A 376 18.14 6.74 2.71
N PRO A 377 19.36 7.32 2.80
CA PRO A 377 19.82 8.33 1.85
C PRO A 377 19.61 7.84 0.43
N SER A 378 18.75 8.51 -0.33
CA SER A 378 18.63 8.27 -1.76
C SER A 378 19.63 9.17 -2.45
N PRO A 379 20.73 8.58 -2.92
CA PRO A 379 20.88 8.42 -4.36
C PRO A 379 21.47 7.05 -4.70
N LEU A 380 20.98 6.41 -5.78
CA LEU A 380 21.53 5.16 -6.34
C LEU A 380 21.38 3.94 -5.41
N PHE A 381 20.19 3.34 -5.37
CA PHE A 381 20.06 1.94 -4.97
C PHE A 381 20.21 1.06 -6.22
N PRO A 382 21.36 0.41 -6.47
CA PRO A 382 21.37 -0.75 -7.35
C PRO A 382 20.49 -1.83 -6.71
N PHE A 383 19.55 -2.36 -7.48
CA PHE A 383 18.53 -3.32 -7.04
C PHE A 383 19.09 -4.67 -6.55
N ASP A 384 20.41 -4.86 -6.57
CA ASP A 384 21.05 -6.18 -6.43
C ASP A 384 21.58 -6.52 -5.03
N SER A 385 21.51 -5.63 -4.02
CA SER A 385 22.24 -5.87 -2.77
C SER A 385 21.50 -5.69 -1.44
N VAL A 386 20.16 -5.71 -1.41
CA VAL A 386 19.43 -5.68 -0.12
C VAL A 386 18.57 -6.93 0.07
N ILE A 387 19.24 -8.09 0.05
CA ILE A 387 18.96 -9.07 1.10
C ILE A 387 19.98 -8.77 2.19
N ALA A 388 19.64 -7.84 3.09
CA ALA A 388 20.29 -7.86 4.39
C ALA A 388 19.84 -9.15 5.08
N THR A 389 20.61 -10.23 4.94
CA THR A 389 20.57 -11.39 5.85
C THR A 389 21.06 -11.01 7.26
N GLY A 390 21.13 -9.71 7.57
CA GLY A 390 21.50 -9.18 8.86
C GLY A 390 20.53 -9.69 9.91
N PHE A 391 21.09 -10.46 10.85
CA PHE A 391 20.46 -11.02 12.03
C PHE A 391 19.23 -10.22 12.47
N LYS A 392 18.04 -10.81 12.32
CA LYS A 392 16.91 -10.42 13.14
C LYS A 392 17.40 -10.52 14.58
N SER A 393 17.49 -9.38 15.26
CA SER A 393 17.62 -9.34 16.71
C SER A 393 16.41 -10.09 17.26
N HIS A 394 16.61 -11.37 17.58
CA HIS A 394 15.72 -12.14 18.42
C HIS A 394 15.81 -11.50 19.81
N LYS A 395 14.92 -10.55 20.09
CA LYS A 395 14.48 -10.31 21.45
C LYS A 395 13.08 -10.89 21.57
N LEU A 396 13.05 -11.99 22.33
CA LEU A 396 11.88 -12.68 22.88
C LEU A 396 10.91 -11.69 23.53
#